data_AF-A0AA85BQD4-F1
#
_entry.id   AF-A0AA85BQD4-F1
#
_cell.length_a   1.000
_cell.length_b   1.000
_cell.length_c   1.000
_cell.angle_alpha   90.00
_cell.angle_beta   90.00
_cell.angle_gamma   90.00
#
_symmetry.space_group_name_H-M   'P 1'
#
loop_
_entity.id
_entity.type
_entity.pdbx_description
1 polymer ?
#
loop_
_entity_poly.entity_id
_entity_poly.type
_entity_poly.pdbx_seq_one_letter_code
_entity_poly.pdbx_strand_id
1 'polypeptide(L)'
;MSLFSQFLPSDVLMERIKLKISRVYYNHGLFISSHPAPVITTVCILMIFLCYPLTHLPLVKEVPIHRAVVRDDEFQSFKDSRYVFTHDDENKSLGYMLQIVIHSKIITRAPKCHINHETIVHLLQQSNEIVELVHQFKSSGDGNTPGGQTFDDICFQVEDRAVNEAENSETIKNVLPTFGCLMLAPSFLLVDRLGVIQSHQPSVLSRIKLAASGNLLDLLFGLPWKTTGLSKLSRCSRERTVTYALTLVFREYKPCFFSELRDY
;
A
#
# COMPACT_ATOMS: atom_id res chain seq x y z
N MET A 1 2.81 6.21 -80.40
CA MET A 1 2.24 4.91 -79.96
C MET A 1 3.23 4.30 -78.98
N SER A 2 3.21 4.82 -77.75
CA SER A 2 2.67 4.11 -76.57
C SER A 2 3.57 2.92 -76.20
N LEU A 3 4.49 3.16 -75.25
CA LEU A 3 4.33 2.70 -73.86
C LEU A 3 4.36 1.17 -73.78
N PHE A 4 5.55 0.60 -73.55
CA PHE A 4 5.71 -0.50 -72.59
C PHE A 4 7.15 -0.49 -72.08
N SER A 5 7.27 0.18 -70.94
CA SER A 5 8.39 0.26 -70.02
C SER A 5 9.05 -1.09 -69.71
N GLN A 6 10.37 -1.19 -69.93
CA GLN A 6 11.42 -1.21 -68.90
C GLN A 6 11.18 -1.89 -67.52
N PHE A 7 10.33 -2.91 -67.42
CA PHE A 7 10.06 -3.67 -66.19
C PHE A 7 10.23 -5.18 -66.47
N LEU A 8 11.45 -5.73 -66.37
CA LEU A 8 11.66 -7.18 -66.52
C LEU A 8 12.93 -7.81 -65.87
N PRO A 9 13.92 -7.08 -65.27
CA PRO A 9 14.98 -7.74 -64.49
C PRO A 9 14.62 -7.93 -63.01
N SER A 10 13.75 -7.08 -62.44
CA SER A 10 13.30 -7.16 -61.05
C SER A 10 12.39 -8.36 -60.80
N ASP A 11 11.53 -8.68 -61.76
CA ASP A 11 10.52 -9.74 -61.60
C ASP A 11 11.17 -11.12 -61.60
N VAL A 12 12.17 -11.34 -62.46
CA VAL A 12 12.93 -12.60 -62.49
C VAL A 12 13.77 -12.79 -61.22
N LEU A 13 14.33 -11.71 -60.66
CA LEU A 13 15.07 -11.76 -59.40
C LEU A 13 14.12 -12.06 -58.23
N MET A 14 12.97 -11.38 -58.18
CA MET A 14 11.94 -11.61 -57.17
C MET A 14 11.42 -13.04 -57.21
N GLU A 15 11.19 -13.61 -58.40
CA GLU A 15 10.76 -15.00 -58.55
C GLU A 15 11.85 -15.99 -58.10
N ARG A 16 13.13 -15.72 -58.36
CA ARG A 16 14.23 -16.55 -57.83
C ARG A 16 14.34 -16.46 -56.31
N ILE A 17 14.15 -15.27 -55.74
CA ILE A 17 14.14 -15.07 -54.29
C ILE A 17 12.95 -15.79 -53.66
N LYS A 18 11.74 -15.66 -54.24
CA LYS A 18 10.53 -16.38 -53.81
C LYS A 18 10.73 -17.88 -53.83
N LEU A 19 11.30 -18.44 -54.91
CA LEU A 19 11.59 -19.87 -55.02
C LEU A 19 12.61 -20.35 -53.98
N LYS A 20 13.62 -19.54 -53.68
CA LYS A 20 14.63 -19.89 -52.66
C LYS A 20 14.04 -19.84 -51.26
N ILE A 21 13.23 -18.84 -50.97
CA ILE A 21 12.50 -18.69 -49.70
C ILE A 21 11.50 -19.85 -49.54
N SER A 22 10.70 -20.13 -50.58
CA SER A 22 9.77 -21.27 -50.64
C SER A 22 10.47 -22.59 -50.32
N ARG A 23 11.62 -22.85 -50.94
CA ARG A 23 12.40 -24.07 -50.70
C ARG A 23 12.92 -24.16 -49.26
N VAL A 24 13.36 -23.04 -48.68
CA VAL A 24 13.83 -23.00 -47.28
C VAL A 24 12.68 -23.30 -46.31
N TYR A 25 11.52 -22.64 -46.48
CA TYR A 25 10.35 -22.90 -45.63
C TYR A 25 9.80 -24.32 -45.82
N TYR A 26 9.80 -24.84 -47.04
CA TYR A 26 9.36 -26.21 -47.32
C TYR A 26 10.27 -27.23 -46.64
N ASN A 27 11.59 -27.07 -46.75
CA ASN A 27 12.55 -27.97 -46.09
C ASN A 27 12.47 -27.86 -44.57
N HIS A 28 12.27 -26.66 -44.03
CA HIS A 28 12.09 -26.44 -42.59
C HIS A 28 10.77 -27.07 -42.09
N GLY A 29 9.67 -26.94 -42.84
CA GLY A 29 8.40 -27.58 -42.53
C GLY A 29 8.48 -29.10 -42.58
N LEU A 30 9.18 -29.65 -43.58
CA LEU A 30 9.40 -31.09 -43.71
C LEU A 30 10.23 -31.65 -42.55
N PHE A 31 11.24 -30.90 -42.08
CA PHE A 31 12.03 -31.27 -40.91
C PHE A 31 11.19 -31.30 -39.62
N ILE A 32 10.34 -30.29 -39.40
CA ILE A 32 9.42 -30.25 -38.25
C ILE A 32 8.40 -31.40 -38.32
N SER A 33 7.90 -31.72 -39.51
CA SER A 33 6.94 -32.82 -39.69
C SER A 33 7.57 -34.21 -39.53
N SER A 34 8.84 -34.37 -39.88
CA SER A 34 9.55 -35.65 -39.81
C SER A 34 10.00 -35.98 -38.38
N HIS A 35 10.24 -34.95 -37.56
CA HIS A 35 10.70 -35.09 -36.18
C HIS A 35 9.92 -34.18 -35.21
N PRO A 36 8.61 -34.41 -34.99
CA PRO A 36 7.77 -33.53 -34.19
C PRO A 36 8.13 -33.53 -32.71
N ALA A 37 8.46 -34.70 -32.15
CA ALA A 37 8.80 -34.84 -30.74
C ALA A 37 10.03 -34.03 -30.29
N PRO A 38 11.21 -34.14 -30.93
CA PRO A 38 12.39 -33.36 -30.52
C PRO A 38 12.25 -31.86 -30.76
N VAL A 39 11.46 -31.44 -31.76
CA VAL A 39 11.20 -30.02 -32.01
C VAL A 39 10.32 -29.42 -30.93
N ILE A 40 9.26 -30.12 -30.51
CA ILE A 40 8.40 -29.65 -29.42
C ILE A 40 9.17 -29.59 -28.10
N THR A 41 9.98 -30.61 -27.78
CA THR A 41 10.75 -30.62 -26.52
C THR A 41 11.75 -29.48 -26.45
N THR A 42 12.45 -29.18 -27.55
CA THR A 42 13.41 -28.06 -27.59
C THR A 42 12.73 -26.71 -27.42
N VAL A 43 11.58 -26.48 -28.05
CA VAL A 43 10.78 -25.25 -27.88
C VAL A 43 10.25 -25.12 -26.45
N CYS A 44 9.75 -26.21 -25.85
CA CYS A 44 9.29 -26.21 -24.46
C CYS A 44 10.41 -25.87 -23.46
N ILE A 45 11.61 -26.45 -23.66
CA ILE A 45 12.78 -26.15 -22.82
C ILE A 45 13.18 -24.68 -22.94
N LEU A 46 13.21 -24.14 -24.16
CA LEU A 46 13.49 -22.73 -24.43
C LEU A 46 12.48 -21.81 -23.75
N MET A 47 11.18 -22.12 -23.87
CA MET A 47 10.11 -21.36 -23.22
C MET A 47 10.26 -21.37 -21.69
N ILE A 48 10.52 -22.53 -21.08
CA ILE A 48 10.73 -22.62 -19.63
C ILE A 48 11.96 -21.81 -19.20
N PHE A 49 13.05 -21.87 -19.97
CA PHE A 49 14.27 -21.11 -19.69
C PHE A 49 14.05 -19.59 -19.80
N LEU A 50 13.30 -19.14 -20.81
CA LEU A 50 12.91 -17.74 -21.00
C LEU A 50 11.91 -17.26 -19.93
N CYS A 51 11.06 -18.14 -19.42
CA CYS A 51 10.11 -17.84 -18.33
C CYS A 51 10.71 -17.98 -16.93
N TYR A 52 11.88 -18.64 -16.78
CA TYR A 52 12.61 -18.74 -15.52
C TYR A 52 12.94 -17.36 -14.89
N PRO A 53 13.48 -16.35 -15.62
CA PRO A 53 13.69 -15.02 -15.04
C PRO A 53 12.40 -14.32 -14.62
N LEU A 54 11.24 -14.67 -15.19
CA LEU A 54 9.94 -14.16 -14.76
C LEU A 54 9.54 -14.64 -13.35
N THR A 55 10.07 -15.79 -12.90
CA THR A 55 9.84 -16.30 -11.53
C THR A 55 10.73 -15.64 -10.48
N HIS A 56 11.87 -15.10 -10.90
CA HIS A 56 12.79 -14.34 -10.06
C HIS A 56 12.60 -12.83 -10.14
N LEU A 57 11.72 -12.37 -11.03
CA LEU A 57 11.29 -10.98 -11.05
C LEU A 57 10.63 -10.71 -9.70
N PRO A 58 11.20 -9.83 -8.86
CA PRO A 58 10.46 -9.30 -7.73
C PRO A 58 9.37 -8.44 -8.37
N LEU A 59 8.21 -9.02 -8.64
CA LEU A 59 7.01 -8.23 -8.83
C LEU A 59 6.95 -7.39 -7.56
N VAL A 60 7.25 -6.11 -7.70
CA VAL A 60 7.00 -5.06 -6.71
C VAL A 60 5.47 -5.00 -6.60
N LYS A 61 4.90 -6.04 -6.00
CA LYS A 61 3.47 -6.15 -5.78
C LYS A 61 3.07 -5.26 -4.63
N GLU A 62 4.02 -4.90 -3.79
CA GLU A 62 3.85 -4.09 -2.60
C GLU A 62 5.16 -3.33 -2.46
N VAL A 63 5.15 -2.01 -2.72
CA VAL A 63 6.27 -1.15 -2.36
C VAL A 63 6.42 -1.32 -0.84
N PRO A 64 7.51 -1.91 -0.33
CA PRO A 64 7.75 -1.84 1.09
C PRO A 64 7.87 -0.34 1.39
N ILE A 65 7.07 0.16 2.33
CA ILE A 65 7.10 1.55 2.84
C ILE A 65 8.47 1.90 3.45
N HIS A 66 9.45 0.99 3.36
CA HIS A 66 10.85 1.27 3.57
C HIS A 66 11.41 2.19 2.49
N ARG A 67 11.21 3.49 2.75
CA ARG A 67 12.10 4.59 2.35
C ARG A 67 12.00 5.07 0.91
N ALA A 68 10.79 5.38 0.45
CA ALA A 68 10.67 6.58 -0.37
C ALA A 68 10.71 7.79 0.58
N VAL A 69 11.89 8.07 1.15
CA VAL A 69 12.12 9.36 1.80
C VAL A 69 12.14 10.34 0.65
N VAL A 70 11.01 11.00 0.40
CA VAL A 70 10.97 12.16 -0.51
C VAL A 70 12.01 13.11 0.05
N ARG A 71 13.08 13.36 -0.71
CA ARG A 71 14.11 14.28 -0.24
C ARG A 71 13.48 15.66 -0.08
N ASP A 72 13.97 16.45 0.87
CA ASP A 72 13.40 17.77 1.14
C ASP A 72 13.32 18.66 -0.12
N ASP A 73 14.28 18.53 -1.05
CA ASP A 73 14.26 19.21 -2.34
C ASP A 73 13.17 18.71 -3.31
N GLU A 74 12.87 17.41 -3.30
CA GLU A 74 11.74 16.85 -4.06
C GLU A 74 10.40 17.26 -3.45
N PHE A 75 10.32 17.36 -2.13
CA PHE A 75 9.13 17.87 -1.43
C PHE A 75 8.90 19.34 -1.74
N GLN A 76 9.95 20.17 -1.72
CA GLN A 76 9.84 21.57 -2.14
C GLN A 76 9.50 21.69 -3.63
N SER A 77 10.09 20.88 -4.50
CA SER A 77 9.73 20.86 -5.93
C SER A 77 8.29 20.39 -6.18
N PHE A 78 7.78 19.47 -5.36
CA PHE A 78 6.37 19.04 -5.39
C PHE A 78 5.45 20.17 -4.91
N LYS A 79 5.83 20.86 -3.82
CA LYS A 79 5.12 22.03 -3.30
C LYS A 79 5.09 23.19 -4.31
N ASP A 80 6.19 23.42 -5.01
CA ASP A 80 6.32 24.44 -6.06
C ASP A 80 5.71 24.02 -7.41
N SER A 81 5.31 22.74 -7.54
CA SER A 81 4.65 22.27 -8.75
C SER A 81 3.25 22.92 -8.85
N ARG A 82 3.18 23.97 -9.67
CA ARG A 82 2.00 24.77 -10.01
C ARG A 82 0.78 23.98 -10.54
N TYR A 83 0.83 22.66 -10.58
CA TYR A 83 -0.27 21.78 -10.99
C TYR A 83 -1.11 21.26 -9.82
N VAL A 84 -0.57 21.18 -8.59
CA VAL A 84 -1.35 20.81 -7.40
C VAL A 84 -1.81 22.06 -6.63
N PHE A 85 -1.05 23.16 -6.76
CA PHE A 85 -1.26 24.42 -6.05
C PHE A 85 -1.66 25.55 -7.01
N THR A 86 -2.59 25.31 -7.95
CA THR A 86 -3.25 26.44 -8.64
C THR A 86 -4.04 27.22 -7.61
N HIS A 87 -3.41 28.32 -7.24
CA HIS A 87 -3.81 29.41 -6.36
C HIS A 87 -5.16 30.01 -6.81
N ASP A 88 -6.29 29.36 -6.51
CA ASP A 88 -7.61 30.02 -6.60
C ASP A 88 -8.79 29.30 -5.89
N ASP A 89 -8.60 28.12 -5.28
CA ASP A 89 -9.62 27.53 -4.40
C ASP A 89 -9.20 27.76 -2.94
N GLU A 90 -9.70 28.82 -2.30
CA GLU A 90 -9.53 29.08 -0.86
C GLU A 90 -10.04 27.91 0.02
N ASN A 91 -10.82 26.99 -0.56
CA ASN A 91 -11.40 25.82 0.12
C ASN A 91 -10.52 24.56 0.10
N LYS A 92 -9.35 24.56 -0.55
CA LYS A 92 -8.45 23.39 -0.55
C LYS A 92 -7.53 23.40 0.68
N SER A 93 -7.97 22.72 1.74
CA SER A 93 -7.13 22.44 2.91
C SER A 93 -6.19 21.26 2.61
N LEU A 94 -4.88 21.48 2.77
CA LEU A 94 -3.87 20.44 2.65
C LEU A 94 -3.65 19.80 4.03
N GLY A 95 -3.77 18.47 4.10
CA GLY A 95 -3.42 17.69 5.28
C GLY A 95 -2.02 17.10 5.16
N TYR A 96 -1.20 17.25 6.20
CA TYR A 96 0.10 16.58 6.31
C TYR A 96 -0.06 15.28 7.08
N MET A 97 0.42 14.17 6.52
CA MET A 97 0.28 12.86 7.11
C MET A 97 1.61 12.38 7.66
N LEU A 98 1.66 12.08 8.96
CA LEU A 98 2.79 11.46 9.63
C LEU A 98 2.41 10.03 9.99
N GLN A 99 3.17 9.05 9.49
CA GLN A 99 2.98 7.65 9.83
C GLN A 99 4.09 7.16 10.75
N ILE A 100 3.72 6.67 11.93
CA ILE A 100 4.62 6.01 12.88
C ILE A 100 4.51 4.50 12.62
N VAL A 101 5.46 3.95 11.87
CA VAL A 101 5.49 2.52 11.51
C VAL A 101 6.16 1.70 12.60
N ILE A 102 5.45 0.72 13.13
CA ILE A 102 5.88 -0.13 14.23
C ILE A 102 6.04 -1.56 13.73
N HIS A 103 7.20 -2.14 14.03
CA HIS A 103 7.50 -3.55 13.78
C HIS A 103 7.60 -4.29 15.12
N SER A 104 6.64 -5.17 15.39
CA SER A 104 6.61 -6.00 16.60
C SER A 104 6.94 -7.44 16.26
N LYS A 105 7.81 -8.08 17.06
CA LYS A 105 8.17 -9.49 16.91
C LYS A 105 7.41 -10.34 17.90
N ILE A 106 6.61 -11.28 17.39
CA ILE A 106 5.86 -12.25 18.18
C ILE A 106 6.61 -13.58 18.11
N ILE A 107 7.03 -14.06 19.28
CA ILE A 107 7.72 -15.34 19.43
C ILE A 107 6.76 -16.31 20.11
N THR A 108 6.47 -17.43 19.46
CA THR A 108 5.62 -18.48 20.03
C THR A 108 6.45 -19.71 20.41
N ARG A 109 6.07 -20.38 21.50
CA ARG A 109 6.75 -21.60 21.98
C ARG A 109 6.69 -22.75 20.96
N ALA A 110 5.61 -22.84 20.19
CA ALA A 110 5.39 -23.82 19.12
C ALA A 110 5.02 -23.10 17.81
N PRO A 111 5.34 -23.67 16.63
CA PRO A 111 4.91 -23.10 15.36
C PRO A 111 3.38 -23.19 15.26
N LYS A 112 2.72 -22.04 15.35
CA LYS A 112 1.26 -21.94 15.21
C LYS A 112 0.95 -21.32 13.87
N CYS A 113 -0.05 -21.79 13.14
CA CYS A 113 -0.44 -21.17 11.86
C CYS A 113 -1.38 -19.97 12.06
N HIS A 114 -2.02 -19.87 13.22
CA HIS A 114 -2.96 -18.81 13.57
C HIS A 114 -2.42 -17.96 14.71
N ILE A 115 -2.78 -16.68 14.69
CA ILE A 115 -2.49 -15.73 15.77
C ILE A 115 -3.59 -15.87 16.81
N ASN A 116 -3.18 -15.97 18.07
CA ASN A 116 -4.09 -16.01 19.20
C ASN A 116 -4.81 -14.67 19.34
N HIS A 117 -6.08 -14.71 19.76
CA HIS A 117 -6.85 -13.51 20.07
C HIS A 117 -6.12 -12.57 21.05
N GLU A 118 -5.56 -13.14 22.12
CA GLU A 118 -4.79 -12.41 23.15
C GLU A 118 -3.63 -11.60 22.56
N THR A 119 -2.94 -12.16 21.56
CA THR A 119 -1.83 -11.47 20.89
C THR A 119 -2.31 -10.27 20.08
N ILE A 120 -3.48 -10.39 19.45
CA ILE A 120 -4.10 -9.26 18.74
C ILE A 120 -4.51 -8.19 19.75
N VAL A 121 -5.19 -8.56 20.85
CA VAL A 121 -5.59 -7.62 21.90
C VAL A 121 -4.37 -6.87 22.47
N HIS A 122 -3.27 -7.59 22.77
CA HIS A 122 -2.03 -6.98 23.23
C HIS A 122 -1.44 -6.00 22.21
N LEU A 123 -1.47 -6.33 20.92
CA LEU A 123 -1.02 -5.41 19.85
C LEU A 123 -1.85 -4.12 19.84
N LEU A 124 -3.17 -4.26 19.95
CA LEU A 124 -4.08 -3.13 19.96
C LEU A 124 -3.87 -2.27 21.22
N GLN A 125 -3.61 -2.89 22.37
CA GLN A 125 -3.32 -2.21 23.63
C GLN A 125 -2.00 -1.43 23.55
N GLN A 126 -0.94 -2.05 23.02
CA GLN A 126 0.33 -1.36 22.75
C GLN A 126 0.13 -0.16 21.83
N SER A 127 -0.73 -0.28 20.80
CA SER A 127 -1.04 0.86 19.94
C SER A 127 -1.81 1.96 20.69
N ASN A 128 -2.65 1.62 21.68
CA ASN A 128 -3.37 2.60 22.49
C ASN A 128 -2.43 3.39 23.41
N GLU A 129 -1.45 2.73 24.02
CA GLU A 129 -0.41 3.39 24.83
C GLU A 129 0.31 4.46 24.02
N ILE A 130 0.67 4.17 22.76
CA ILE A 130 1.33 5.14 21.88
C ILE A 130 0.38 6.28 21.51
N VAL A 131 -0.90 5.99 21.27
CA VAL A 131 -1.90 7.04 21.03
C VAL A 131 -1.98 7.99 22.24
N GLU A 132 -1.99 7.46 23.45
CA GLU A 132 -2.01 8.26 24.68
C GLU A 132 -0.74 9.11 24.83
N LEU A 133 0.43 8.53 24.53
CA LEU A 133 1.71 9.27 24.52
C LEU A 133 1.69 10.43 23.51
N VAL A 134 1.11 10.24 22.33
CA VAL A 134 0.98 11.30 21.32
C VAL A 134 0.09 12.46 21.82
N HIS A 135 -1.02 12.15 22.51
CA HIS A 135 -1.87 13.21 23.09
C HIS A 135 -1.23 13.90 24.31
N GLN A 136 -0.39 13.19 25.06
CA GLN A 136 0.36 13.75 26.20
C GLN A 136 1.58 14.57 25.77
N PHE A 137 2.09 14.33 24.56
CA PHE A 137 3.23 15.04 24.02
C PHE A 137 2.97 16.54 23.91
N LYS A 138 3.94 17.32 24.36
CA LYS A 138 3.92 18.77 24.32
C LYS A 138 5.26 19.28 23.84
N SER A 139 5.25 20.00 22.73
CA SER A 139 6.46 20.56 22.12
C SER A 139 7.02 21.71 22.96
N SER A 140 8.35 21.83 22.96
CA SER A 140 9.06 22.97 23.54
C SER A 140 8.67 24.22 22.75
N GLY A 141 8.05 25.19 23.42
CA GLY A 141 7.46 26.35 22.74
C GLY A 141 8.43 27.08 21.81
N ASP A 142 7.96 27.39 20.60
CA ASP A 142 8.61 28.32 19.68
C ASP A 142 8.32 29.78 20.07
N GLY A 143 9.05 30.75 19.51
CA GLY A 143 8.87 32.18 19.77
C GLY A 143 7.43 32.69 19.56
N ASN A 144 6.64 32.03 18.70
CA ASN A 144 5.22 32.35 18.47
C ASN A 144 4.25 31.72 19.49
N THR A 145 4.64 30.62 20.14
CA THR A 145 3.82 29.92 21.14
C THR A 145 4.69 29.50 22.32
N PRO A 146 4.96 30.41 23.27
CA PRO A 146 5.85 30.16 24.41
C PRO A 146 5.35 29.09 25.37
N GLY A 147 4.06 28.73 25.28
CA GLY A 147 3.44 27.69 26.08
C GLY A 147 3.62 26.27 25.56
N GLY A 148 4.27 26.06 24.42
CA GLY A 148 4.31 24.76 23.73
C GLY A 148 3.02 24.47 22.96
N GLN A 149 3.07 23.52 22.02
CA GLN A 149 1.89 23.06 21.27
C GLN A 149 1.70 21.57 21.52
N THR A 150 0.44 21.14 21.60
CA THR A 150 0.04 19.73 21.69
C THR A 150 -0.41 19.23 20.32
N PHE A 151 -0.60 17.92 20.16
CA PHE A 151 -1.18 17.36 18.93
C PHE A 151 -2.54 18.00 18.60
N ASP A 152 -3.38 18.21 19.62
CA ASP A 152 -4.75 18.70 19.45
C ASP A 152 -4.82 20.14 18.90
N ASP A 153 -3.76 20.93 19.09
CA ASP A 153 -3.67 22.32 18.62
C ASP A 153 -3.35 22.41 17.11
N ILE A 154 -2.72 21.38 16.54
CA ILE A 154 -2.17 21.41 15.16
C ILE A 154 -2.72 20.31 14.25
N CYS A 155 -3.50 19.39 14.81
CA CYS A 155 -4.11 18.29 14.06
C CYS A 155 -5.10 18.80 13.00
N PHE A 156 -5.37 17.95 12.02
CA PHE A 156 -6.47 18.17 11.09
C PHE A 156 -7.79 17.86 11.79
N GLN A 157 -8.61 18.87 12.02
CA GLN A 157 -9.89 18.70 12.70
C GLN A 157 -10.95 18.20 11.73
N VAL A 158 -11.67 17.15 12.13
CA VAL A 158 -12.84 16.65 11.43
C VAL A 158 -14.06 17.31 12.07
N GLU A 159 -14.67 18.22 11.31
CA GLU A 159 -16.03 18.68 11.57
C GLU A 159 -16.99 17.73 10.83
N ASP A 160 -18.13 17.45 11.46
CA ASP A 160 -19.18 16.48 11.11
C ASP A 160 -19.04 15.72 9.78
N ARG A 161 -19.22 14.39 9.85
CA ARG A 161 -19.04 13.54 8.67
C ARG A 161 -20.08 13.90 7.62
N ALA A 162 -19.61 14.11 6.38
CA ALA A 162 -20.47 14.13 5.20
C ALA A 162 -21.07 12.73 4.97
N VAL A 163 -22.11 12.37 5.72
CA VAL A 163 -22.84 11.12 5.56
C VAL A 163 -23.75 11.28 4.36
N ASN A 164 -23.34 10.76 3.22
CA ASN A 164 -24.29 10.44 2.16
C ASN A 164 -25.11 9.23 2.64
N GLU A 165 -26.43 9.39 2.75
CA GLU A 165 -27.39 8.40 3.26
C GLU A 165 -27.33 7.01 2.55
N ALA A 166 -26.59 6.90 1.45
CA ALA A 166 -26.43 5.69 0.66
C ALA A 166 -25.48 4.63 1.25
N GLU A 167 -24.55 4.99 2.15
CA GLU A 167 -23.61 4.03 2.76
C GLU A 167 -23.93 3.76 4.24
N ASN A 168 -24.92 2.89 4.46
CA ASN A 168 -25.23 2.31 5.77
C ASN A 168 -24.19 1.25 6.20
N SER A 169 -22.93 1.67 6.33
CA SER A 169 -21.93 0.90 7.07
C SER A 169 -21.83 1.48 8.48
N GLU A 170 -22.70 1.02 9.38
CA GLU A 170 -22.66 1.31 10.83
C GLU A 170 -21.27 1.07 11.45
N THR A 171 -20.45 0.29 10.77
CA THR A 171 -19.14 -0.21 11.18
C THR A 171 -18.06 0.86 10.98
N ILE A 172 -18.09 1.59 9.87
CA ILE A 172 -17.21 2.74 9.60
C ILE A 172 -17.62 3.92 10.50
N LYS A 173 -18.93 4.11 10.69
CA LYS A 173 -19.51 5.16 11.54
C LYS A 173 -19.02 5.07 13.00
N ASN A 174 -18.81 3.86 13.52
CA ASN A 174 -18.45 3.66 14.93
C ASN A 174 -16.94 3.59 15.20
N VAL A 175 -16.09 3.59 14.17
CA VAL A 175 -14.64 3.35 14.34
C VAL A 175 -13.79 4.57 13.97
N LEU A 176 -14.22 5.37 13.00
CA LEU A 176 -13.54 6.65 12.70
C LEU A 176 -13.87 7.71 13.78
N PRO A 177 -13.13 8.82 13.87
CA PRO A 177 -13.54 9.97 14.67
C PRO A 177 -14.76 10.65 14.02
N THR A 178 -15.74 11.08 14.83
CA THR A 178 -16.87 11.92 14.40
C THR A 178 -16.53 13.40 14.53
N PHE A 179 -15.77 13.74 15.57
CA PHE A 179 -15.33 15.08 15.92
C PHE A 179 -13.89 15.03 16.46
N GLY A 180 -13.16 16.13 16.33
CA GLY A 180 -11.80 16.27 16.88
C GLY A 180 -10.71 15.95 15.85
N CYS A 181 -9.54 15.52 16.33
CA CYS A 181 -8.38 15.28 15.48
C CYS A 181 -8.49 14.03 14.62
N LEU A 182 -8.14 14.16 13.34
CA LEU A 182 -8.00 13.03 12.43
C LEU A 182 -6.73 12.24 12.75
N MET A 183 -6.91 11.19 13.53
CA MET A 183 -5.92 10.16 13.81
C MET A 183 -6.49 8.80 13.41
N LEU A 184 -5.63 7.86 13.02
CA LEU A 184 -6.00 6.47 12.77
C LEU A 184 -4.99 5.57 13.46
N ALA A 185 -5.50 4.65 14.26
CA ALA A 185 -4.69 3.66 14.95
C ALA A 185 -5.43 2.32 15.03
N PRO A 186 -4.71 1.19 15.11
CA PRO A 186 -5.33 -0.10 15.32
C PRO A 186 -6.16 -0.15 16.60
N SER A 187 -5.74 0.56 17.65
CA SER A 187 -6.39 0.62 18.96
C SER A 187 -7.86 1.01 18.91
N PHE A 188 -8.33 1.68 17.86
CA PHE A 188 -9.74 2.02 17.71
C PHE A 188 -10.65 0.79 17.51
N LEU A 189 -10.04 -0.37 17.20
CA LEU A 189 -10.70 -1.67 17.25
C LEU A 189 -10.95 -2.17 18.69
N LEU A 190 -10.36 -1.56 19.71
CA LEU A 190 -10.75 -1.70 21.13
C LEU A 190 -11.80 -0.62 21.44
N VAL A 191 -13.05 -1.01 21.66
CA VAL A 191 -14.08 -0.05 22.12
C VAL A 191 -13.86 0.19 23.60
N ASP A 192 -13.07 1.20 23.97
CA ASP A 192 -13.18 1.74 25.34
C ASP A 192 -12.85 3.23 25.48
N ARG A 193 -12.88 4.01 24.39
CA ARG A 193 -12.60 5.46 24.47
C ARG A 193 -13.78 6.31 24.96
N LEU A 194 -14.99 5.74 25.11
CA LEU A 194 -16.21 6.49 25.43
C LEU A 194 -16.99 5.98 26.65
N GLY A 195 -16.48 5.01 27.41
CA GLY A 195 -17.11 4.57 28.67
C GLY A 195 -18.53 4.00 28.55
N VAL A 196 -19.04 3.74 27.34
CA VAL A 196 -20.33 3.08 27.13
C VAL A 196 -20.09 1.59 26.90
N ILE A 197 -19.88 0.88 28.01
CA ILE A 197 -19.93 -0.59 28.04
C ILE A 197 -21.40 -0.97 27.87
N GLN A 198 -21.83 -1.20 26.63
CA GLN A 198 -23.11 -1.81 26.34
C GLN A 198 -22.92 -3.32 26.17
N SER A 199 -23.72 -4.10 26.90
CA SER A 199 -23.68 -5.57 27.03
C SER A 199 -23.73 -6.37 25.70
N HIS A 200 -23.91 -5.71 24.56
CA HIS A 200 -24.00 -6.31 23.23
C HIS A 200 -22.82 -5.95 22.30
N GLN A 201 -21.66 -5.60 22.85
CA GLN A 201 -20.51 -5.30 21.99
C GLN A 201 -19.95 -6.57 21.31
N PRO A 202 -19.77 -6.54 19.98
CA PRO A 202 -19.13 -7.64 19.27
C PRO A 202 -17.66 -7.77 19.73
N SER A 203 -17.21 -9.01 20.01
CA SER A 203 -15.80 -9.34 20.29
C SER A 203 -14.83 -8.67 19.31
N VAL A 204 -13.57 -8.42 19.73
CA VAL A 204 -12.55 -7.81 18.85
C VAL A 204 -12.39 -8.57 17.53
N LEU A 205 -12.52 -9.91 17.53
CA LEU A 205 -12.47 -10.72 16.31
C LEU A 205 -13.65 -10.47 15.38
N SER A 206 -14.85 -10.30 15.91
CA SER A 206 -16.00 -9.88 15.11
C SER A 206 -15.79 -8.49 14.54
N ARG A 207 -15.22 -7.54 15.29
CA ARG A 207 -14.91 -6.19 14.78
C ARG A 207 -13.86 -6.22 13.69
N ILE A 208 -12.82 -7.05 13.81
CA ILE A 208 -11.83 -7.26 12.73
C ILE A 208 -12.49 -7.89 11.51
N LYS A 209 -13.35 -8.89 11.69
CA LYS A 209 -14.07 -9.53 10.57
C LYS A 209 -15.00 -8.53 9.86
N LEU A 210 -15.60 -7.62 10.63
CA LEU A 210 -16.49 -6.57 10.14
C LEU A 210 -15.71 -5.43 9.46
N ALA A 211 -14.53 -5.08 9.99
CA ALA A 211 -13.62 -4.11 9.40
C ALA A 211 -12.86 -4.67 8.17
N ALA A 212 -12.85 -6.00 7.99
CA ALA A 212 -12.33 -6.64 6.80
C ALA A 212 -13.27 -6.51 5.59
N SER A 213 -14.55 -6.14 5.81
CA SER A 213 -15.46 -5.74 4.73
C SER A 213 -15.38 -4.22 4.54
N GLY A 214 -14.78 -3.80 3.42
CA GLY A 214 -14.35 -2.41 3.19
C GLY A 214 -12.90 -2.24 3.66
N ASN A 215 -12.12 -1.41 2.99
CA ASN A 215 -10.67 -1.23 3.24
C ASN A 215 -10.34 -0.58 4.61
N LEU A 216 -11.20 -0.73 5.62
CA LEU A 216 -11.10 -0.13 6.94
C LEU A 216 -9.92 -0.71 7.75
N LEU A 217 -9.64 -2.02 7.63
CA LEU A 217 -8.43 -2.58 8.24
C LEU A 217 -7.16 -1.96 7.66
N ASP A 218 -7.12 -1.74 6.35
CA ASP A 218 -5.96 -1.12 5.70
C ASP A 218 -5.78 0.33 6.19
N LEU A 219 -6.89 1.04 6.37
CA LEU A 219 -6.92 2.40 6.89
C LEU A 219 -6.46 2.48 8.35
N LEU A 220 -6.97 1.63 9.25
CA LEU A 220 -6.63 1.63 10.67
C LEU A 220 -5.22 1.14 10.97
N PHE A 221 -4.72 0.19 10.17
CA PHE A 221 -3.36 -0.30 10.28
C PHE A 221 -2.35 0.55 9.50
N GLY A 222 -2.82 1.52 8.70
CA GLY A 222 -2.00 2.35 7.82
C GLY A 222 -1.18 1.56 6.77
N LEU A 223 -1.48 0.27 6.61
CA LEU A 223 -0.78 -0.71 5.80
C LEU A 223 -1.79 -1.71 5.25
N PRO A 224 -1.60 -2.25 4.04
CA PRO A 224 -2.49 -3.29 3.53
C PRO A 224 -2.52 -4.49 4.49
N TRP A 225 -3.70 -4.95 4.90
CA TRP A 225 -3.91 -5.99 5.91
C TRP A 225 -3.17 -7.29 5.62
N LYS A 226 -2.94 -7.59 4.34
CA LYS A 226 -2.16 -8.76 3.89
C LYS A 226 -0.69 -8.70 4.33
N THR A 227 -0.15 -7.49 4.48
CA THR A 227 1.26 -7.20 4.78
C THR A 227 1.56 -7.02 6.27
N THR A 228 0.53 -6.80 7.08
CA THR A 228 0.68 -6.57 8.53
C THR A 228 1.21 -7.80 9.29
N GLY A 229 1.28 -8.96 8.65
CA GLY A 229 1.63 -10.23 9.29
C GLY A 229 0.49 -10.85 10.09
N LEU A 230 -0.69 -10.19 10.15
CA LEU A 230 -1.89 -10.67 10.84
C LEU A 230 -2.85 -11.48 9.95
N SER A 231 -2.59 -11.53 8.64
CA SER A 231 -3.44 -12.20 7.66
C SER A 231 -3.46 -13.73 7.81
N LYS A 232 -4.60 -14.33 7.44
CA LYS A 232 -4.88 -15.78 7.54
C LYS A 232 -3.91 -16.66 6.74
N LEU A 233 -3.21 -16.11 5.75
CA LEU A 233 -2.31 -16.85 4.86
C LEU A 233 -0.85 -16.84 5.34
N SER A 234 -0.62 -16.79 6.66
CA SER A 234 0.74 -16.79 7.20
C SER A 234 1.34 -18.20 7.24
N ARG A 235 2.60 -18.36 6.80
CA ARG A 235 3.37 -19.60 7.03
C ARG A 235 3.46 -19.85 8.54
N CYS A 236 3.31 -21.11 8.95
CA CYS A 236 3.47 -21.52 10.34
C CYS A 236 4.93 -21.27 10.73
N SER A 237 5.17 -20.24 11.53
CA SER A 237 6.50 -19.81 11.94
C SER A 237 6.55 -19.68 13.45
N ARG A 238 7.74 -19.89 14.02
CA ARG A 238 8.03 -19.69 15.44
C ARG A 238 8.23 -18.22 15.79
N GLU A 239 8.72 -17.43 14.85
CA GLU A 239 8.88 -15.97 14.95
C GLU A 239 8.09 -15.31 13.82
N ARG A 240 7.32 -14.29 14.16
CA ARG A 240 6.57 -13.49 13.19
C ARG A 240 6.78 -12.01 13.49
N THR A 241 7.02 -11.23 12.44
CA THR A 241 6.99 -9.78 12.55
C THR A 241 5.60 -9.30 12.15
N VAL A 242 4.92 -8.63 13.07
CA VAL A 242 3.67 -7.90 12.81
C VAL A 242 4.01 -6.43 12.64
N THR A 243 3.51 -5.85 11.56
CA THR A 243 3.76 -4.46 11.23
C THR A 243 2.44 -3.70 11.14
N TYR A 244 2.39 -2.52 11.74
CA TYR A 244 1.27 -1.60 11.67
C TYR A 244 1.77 -0.17 11.75
N ALA A 245 0.96 0.80 11.35
CA ALA A 245 1.29 2.21 11.43
C ALA A 245 0.20 2.99 12.17
N LEU A 246 0.61 3.94 13.01
CA LEU A 246 -0.28 4.99 13.51
C LEU A 246 -0.20 6.15 12.53
N THR A 247 -1.36 6.62 12.07
CA THR A 247 -1.46 7.73 11.12
C THR A 247 -1.96 8.96 11.86
N LEU A 248 -1.14 10.00 11.90
CA LEU A 248 -1.47 11.32 12.44
C LEU A 248 -1.65 12.27 11.26
N VAL A 249 -2.75 13.03 11.25
CA VAL A 249 -3.00 14.03 10.21
C VAL A 249 -2.97 15.43 10.83
N PHE A 250 -2.17 16.31 10.24
CA PHE A 250 -1.93 17.67 10.68
C PHE A 250 -2.49 18.66 9.67
N ARG A 251 -3.00 19.80 10.17
CA ARG A 251 -3.44 20.91 9.32
C ARG A 251 -2.24 21.70 8.76
N GLU A 252 -1.17 21.78 9.54
CA GLU A 252 0.01 22.60 9.24
C GLU A 252 1.29 21.77 9.31
N TYR A 253 2.26 22.11 8.46
CA TYR A 253 3.59 21.49 8.47
C TYR A 253 4.51 22.22 9.44
N LYS A 254 4.77 21.59 10.61
CA LYS A 254 5.67 22.11 11.64
C LYS A 254 6.84 21.14 11.86
N PRO A 255 7.97 21.31 11.15
CA PRO A 255 9.07 20.35 11.20
C PRO A 255 9.69 20.20 12.60
N CYS A 256 9.78 21.29 13.39
CA CYS A 256 10.28 21.24 14.76
C CYS A 256 9.43 20.36 15.68
N PHE A 257 8.10 20.44 15.55
CA PHE A 257 7.19 19.59 16.30
C PHE A 257 7.39 18.11 15.91
N PHE A 258 7.56 17.81 14.62
CA PHE A 258 7.77 16.45 14.14
C PHE A 258 9.12 15.86 14.55
N SER A 259 10.18 16.68 14.65
CA SER A 259 11.46 16.24 15.18
C SER A 259 11.38 15.96 16.68
N GLU A 260 10.75 16.84 17.46
CA GLU A 260 10.60 16.63 18.90
C GLU A 260 9.73 15.41 19.22
N LEU A 261 8.64 15.21 18.46
CA LEU A 261 7.78 14.03 18.61
C LEU A 261 8.51 12.72 18.25
N ARG A 262 9.49 12.78 17.34
CA ARG A 262 10.31 11.61 16.98
C ARG A 262 11.29 11.24 18.11
N ASP A 263 11.78 12.24 18.82
CA ASP A 263 12.79 12.08 19.88
C ASP A 263 12.16 11.74 21.24
N TYR A 264 10.85 11.98 21.41
CA TYR A 264 10.04 11.63 22.58
C TYR A 264 9.69 10.13 22.63
#